data_AF-H0E5E8-F1
#
_entry.id   AF-H0E5E8-F1
#
_cell.length_a   1.000
_cell.length_b   1.000
_cell.length_c   1.000
_cell.angle_alpha   90.00
_cell.angle_beta   90.00
_cell.angle_gamma   90.00
#
_symmetry.space_group_name_H-M   'P 1'
#
loop_
_entity.id
_entity.type
_entity.pdbx_description
1 polymer ?
#
loop_
_entity_poly.entity_id
_entity_poly.type
_entity_poly.pdbx_seq_one_letter_code
_entity_poly.pdbx_strand_id
1 'polypeptide(L)'
;MTALTTDRLLERFLREDAGTPLGVGMPSGRPLRVDGERHYDAWLRLLRADPCAYCGELVGGARTIDHVEPRSRSPRGIGSAHGWINVVAACQRCNGAKADRPLLLFLLTRRGRVRRRGSRTVGAARRGAHPSRAQQPL
;
A
#
# COMPACT_ATOMS: atom_id res chain seq x y z
N MET A 1 15.32 32.45 -19.73
CA MET A 1 14.45 31.38 -19.18
C MET A 1 15.29 30.58 -18.19
N THR A 2 15.10 30.76 -16.89
CA THR A 2 15.89 30.09 -15.85
C THR A 2 15.46 28.64 -15.72
N ALA A 3 16.40 27.70 -15.86
CA ALA A 3 16.16 26.29 -15.59
C ALA A 3 15.69 26.12 -14.13
N LEU A 4 14.53 25.50 -13.94
CA LEU A 4 14.04 25.16 -12.61
C LEU A 4 14.79 23.92 -12.12
N THR A 5 15.28 23.96 -10.89
CA THR A 5 15.83 22.78 -10.21
C THR A 5 14.71 21.76 -10.00
N THR A 6 15.06 20.46 -9.94
CA THR A 6 14.10 19.37 -9.70
C THR A 6 13.23 19.62 -8.46
N ASP A 7 13.82 20.15 -7.39
CA ASP A 7 13.09 20.50 -6.16
C ASP A 7 12.03 21.59 -6.39
N ARG A 8 12.31 22.61 -7.22
CA ARG A 8 11.34 23.66 -7.54
C ARG A 8 10.19 23.14 -8.40
N LEU A 9 10.46 22.19 -9.31
CA LEU A 9 9.42 21.53 -10.09
C LEU A 9 8.52 20.68 -9.19
N LEU A 10 9.11 19.92 -8.28
CA LEU A 10 8.36 19.11 -7.32
C LEU A 10 7.52 19.99 -6.40
N GLU A 11 8.07 21.05 -5.83
CA GLU A 11 7.31 21.99 -5.00
C GLU A 11 6.15 22.65 -5.75
N ARG A 12 6.34 22.97 -7.04
CA ARG A 12 5.29 23.53 -7.88
C ARG A 12 4.17 22.53 -8.12
N PHE A 13 4.51 21.31 -8.53
CA PHE A 13 3.56 20.20 -8.66
C PHE A 13 2.80 19.97 -7.35
N LEU A 14 3.50 20.00 -6.21
CA LEU A 14 2.86 19.81 -4.92
C LEU A 14 1.90 20.95 -4.55
N ARG A 15 2.15 22.19 -5.01
CA ARG A 15 1.21 23.31 -4.82
C ARG A 15 -0.03 23.19 -5.72
N GLU A 16 0.15 22.72 -6.94
CA GLU A 16 -0.89 22.70 -7.97
C GLU A 16 -1.76 21.44 -7.90
N ASP A 17 -1.17 20.27 -7.61
CA ASP A 17 -1.82 18.96 -7.79
C ASP A 17 -1.91 18.09 -6.51
N ALA A 18 -1.19 18.41 -5.42
CA ALA A 18 -1.06 17.47 -4.27
C ALA A 18 -2.30 17.30 -3.39
N GLY A 19 -3.28 18.20 -3.48
CA GLY A 19 -4.18 18.43 -2.33
C GLY A 19 -5.44 17.60 -2.32
N THR A 20 -6.09 17.42 -3.47
CA THR A 20 -7.45 16.90 -3.50
C THR A 20 -7.66 16.13 -4.80
N PRO A 21 -8.25 14.93 -4.78
CA PRO A 21 -8.55 14.14 -5.98
C PRO A 21 -9.49 14.83 -6.98
N LEU A 22 -9.93 16.07 -6.72
CA LEU A 22 -10.90 16.84 -7.48
C LEU A 22 -10.39 18.21 -7.96
N GLY A 23 -9.06 18.43 -7.93
CA GLY A 23 -8.41 19.58 -8.57
C GLY A 23 -8.35 20.88 -7.75
N VAL A 24 -7.81 21.92 -8.40
CA VAL A 24 -7.59 23.27 -7.85
C VAL A 24 -8.93 23.91 -7.47
N GLY A 25 -9.08 24.36 -6.22
CA GLY A 25 -10.30 25.04 -5.75
C GLY A 25 -11.26 24.20 -4.88
N MET A 26 -10.90 22.96 -4.52
CA MET A 26 -11.60 22.16 -3.52
C MET A 26 -10.77 22.01 -2.23
N PRO A 27 -10.66 23.06 -1.39
CA PRO A 27 -10.06 22.94 -0.07
C PRO A 27 -11.05 22.16 0.81
N SER A 28 -10.83 20.84 0.96
CA SER A 28 -11.22 19.98 2.08
C SER A 28 -12.62 20.07 2.74
N GLY A 29 -13.59 20.86 2.26
CA GLY A 29 -14.69 21.31 3.14
C GLY A 29 -16.07 21.54 2.51
N ARG A 30 -16.23 21.67 1.19
CA ARG A 30 -17.58 21.82 0.60
C ARG A 30 -18.28 20.46 0.49
N PRO A 31 -19.50 20.30 1.02
CA PRO A 31 -20.31 19.10 0.82
C PRO A 31 -20.65 18.89 -0.65
N LEU A 32 -20.62 17.63 -1.12
CA LEU A 32 -21.05 17.24 -2.47
C LEU A 32 -22.58 17.10 -2.55
N ARG A 33 -23.19 16.71 -1.43
CA ARG A 33 -24.58 16.27 -1.36
C ARG A 33 -25.37 17.16 -0.42
N VAL A 34 -26.68 17.26 -0.67
CA VAL A 34 -27.64 17.95 0.21
C VAL A 34 -27.66 17.33 1.63
N ASP A 35 -27.26 16.06 1.74
CA ASP A 35 -27.10 15.34 3.01
C ASP A 35 -25.85 15.74 3.82
N GLY A 36 -24.98 16.60 3.28
CA GLY A 36 -23.81 17.14 3.98
C GLY A 36 -22.51 16.33 3.83
N GLU A 37 -22.47 15.25 3.04
CA GLU A 37 -21.21 14.50 2.84
C GLU A 37 -20.13 15.34 2.13
N ARG A 38 -18.93 15.43 2.72
CA ARG A 38 -17.78 16.12 2.11
C ARG A 38 -17.13 15.25 1.04
N HIS A 39 -16.65 15.87 -0.04
CA HIS A 39 -15.88 15.20 -1.09
C HIS A 39 -14.72 14.34 -0.57
N TYR A 40 -14.06 14.83 0.47
CA TYR A 40 -12.97 14.14 1.12
C TYR A 40 -13.41 12.81 1.77
N ASP A 41 -14.58 12.79 2.41
CA ASP A 41 -15.09 11.59 3.10
C ASP A 41 -15.52 10.51 2.08
N ALA A 42 -16.17 10.93 1.00
CA ALA A 42 -16.56 10.05 -0.09
C ALA A 42 -15.32 9.40 -0.75
N TRP A 43 -14.28 10.19 -1.02
CA TRP A 43 -13.03 9.67 -1.54
C TRP A 43 -12.33 8.71 -0.57
N LEU A 44 -12.26 9.03 0.72
CA LEU A 44 -11.69 8.12 1.72
C LEU A 44 -12.45 6.79 1.80
N ARG A 45 -13.77 6.80 1.62
CA ARG A 45 -14.58 5.56 1.55
C ARG A 45 -14.20 4.72 0.34
N LEU A 46 -14.10 5.32 -0.84
CA LEU A 46 -13.65 4.63 -2.06
C LEU A 46 -12.24 4.06 -1.89
N LEU A 47 -11.30 4.86 -1.38
CA LEU A 47 -9.92 4.43 -1.18
C LEU A 47 -9.82 3.27 -0.18
N ARG A 48 -10.61 3.24 0.89
CA ARG A 48 -10.63 2.11 1.84
C ARG A 48 -11.21 0.81 1.27
N ALA A 49 -12.00 0.90 0.21
CA ALA A 49 -12.55 -0.27 -0.49
C ALA A 49 -11.55 -0.87 -1.49
N ASP A 50 -10.48 -0.15 -1.84
CA ASP A 50 -9.47 -0.61 -2.78
C ASP A 50 -8.63 -1.77 -2.18
N PRO A 51 -8.06 -2.67 -3.00
CA PRO A 51 -7.17 -3.72 -2.53
C PRO A 51 -5.96 -3.11 -1.81
N CYS A 52 -5.37 -3.84 -0.87
CA CYS A 52 -4.16 -3.33 -0.24
C CYS A 52 -3.04 -3.13 -1.28
N ALA A 53 -2.56 -1.88 -1.42
CA ALA A 53 -1.52 -1.51 -2.38
C ALA A 53 -0.20 -2.27 -2.22
N TYR A 54 0.02 -2.91 -1.07
CA TYR A 54 1.26 -3.62 -0.75
C TYR A 54 1.17 -5.14 -0.92
N CYS A 55 0.03 -5.75 -0.60
CA CYS A 55 -0.15 -7.20 -0.68
C CYS A 55 -1.13 -7.68 -1.75
N GLY A 56 -1.98 -6.79 -2.28
CA GLY A 56 -3.03 -7.13 -3.23
C GLY A 56 -4.22 -7.87 -2.63
N GLU A 57 -4.27 -8.06 -1.30
CA GLU A 57 -5.41 -8.75 -0.66
C GLU A 57 -6.68 -7.89 -0.79
N LEU A 58 -7.73 -8.51 -1.35
CA LEU A 58 -9.07 -7.95 -1.60
C LEU A 58 -10.02 -8.08 -0.39
N VAL A 59 -9.91 -9.18 0.37
CA VAL A 59 -10.90 -9.55 1.39
C VAL A 59 -10.74 -8.70 2.65
N GLY A 60 -11.81 -7.98 3.03
CA GLY A 60 -11.88 -7.20 4.28
C GLY A 60 -11.59 -5.70 4.15
N GLY A 61 -11.30 -5.23 2.93
CA GLY A 61 -10.95 -3.84 2.62
C GLY A 61 -9.60 -3.40 3.20
N ALA A 62 -8.96 -2.42 2.59
CA ALA A 62 -7.92 -1.66 3.23
C ALA A 62 -8.52 -0.84 4.38
N ARG A 63 -8.65 -1.45 5.56
CA ARG A 63 -9.19 -0.78 6.77
C ARG A 63 -8.42 0.48 7.17
N THR A 64 -7.27 0.74 6.57
CA THR A 64 -6.43 1.88 6.86
C THR A 64 -5.97 2.59 5.59
N ILE A 65 -5.71 3.88 5.72
CA ILE A 65 -5.03 4.70 4.73
C ILE A 65 -3.59 4.85 5.17
N ASP A 66 -2.64 4.60 4.28
CA ASP A 66 -1.20 4.76 4.54
C ASP A 66 -0.60 5.84 3.64
N HIS A 67 0.39 6.55 4.18
CA HIS A 67 1.19 7.50 3.41
C HIS A 67 2.37 6.75 2.79
N VAL A 68 2.49 6.78 1.47
CA VAL A 68 3.57 6.11 0.73
C VAL A 68 4.93 6.62 1.20
N GLU A 69 5.09 7.95 1.22
CA GLU A 69 6.20 8.62 1.89
C GLU A 69 5.77 9.00 3.33
N PRO A 70 6.45 8.48 4.36
CA PRO A 70 6.10 8.70 5.76
C PRO A 70 6.21 10.17 6.18
N ARG A 71 5.10 10.71 6.70
CA ARG A 71 5.02 12.07 7.25
C ARG A 71 5.99 12.33 8.41
N SER A 72 6.35 11.30 9.17
CA SER A 72 7.28 11.41 10.31
C SER A 72 8.72 11.69 9.89
N ARG A 73 9.11 11.42 8.63
CA ARG A 73 10.50 11.57 8.16
C ARG A 73 10.77 12.89 7.46
N SER A 74 9.77 13.47 6.79
CA SER A 74 9.93 14.75 6.11
C SER A 74 8.68 15.61 6.29
N PRO A 75 8.78 16.78 6.93
CA PRO A 75 7.69 17.75 7.00
C PRO A 75 7.54 18.56 5.69
N ARG A 76 8.39 18.30 4.68
CA ARG A 76 8.38 18.98 3.38
C ARG A 76 8.31 17.99 2.22
N GLY A 77 8.00 18.48 1.03
CA GLY A 77 7.90 17.66 -0.18
C GLY A 77 6.71 16.71 -0.14
N ILE A 78 6.76 15.62 -0.91
CA ILE A 78 5.64 14.66 -1.00
C ILE A 78 5.29 14.03 0.35
N GLY A 79 6.27 13.91 1.26
CA GLY A 79 6.09 13.38 2.61
C GLY A 79 5.12 14.18 3.47
N SER A 80 4.85 15.47 3.18
CA SER A 80 3.85 16.25 3.91
C SER A 80 2.42 16.11 3.35
N ALA A 81 2.28 15.59 2.12
CA ALA A 81 1.00 15.54 1.43
C ALA A 81 0.09 14.45 2.02
N HIS A 82 -1.15 14.83 2.32
CA HIS A 82 -2.24 13.92 2.67
C HIS A 82 -3.31 13.96 1.56
N GLY A 83 -2.93 13.45 0.38
CA GLY A 83 -3.76 13.47 -0.83
C GLY A 83 -3.38 12.33 -1.76
N TRP A 84 -4.11 12.18 -2.88
CA TRP A 84 -3.99 11.06 -3.83
C TRP A 84 -2.57 10.79 -4.32
N ILE A 85 -1.70 11.80 -4.33
CA ILE A 85 -0.28 11.65 -4.71
C ILE A 85 0.56 10.85 -3.69
N ASN A 86 0.11 10.74 -2.43
CA ASN A 86 0.90 10.17 -1.35
C ASN A 86 0.10 9.22 -0.45
N VAL A 87 -1.21 9.09 -0.61
CA VAL A 87 -1.99 8.14 0.22
C VAL A 87 -2.52 6.97 -0.59
N VAL A 88 -2.52 5.79 0.02
CA VAL A 88 -2.98 4.54 -0.57
C VAL A 88 -3.79 3.72 0.42
N ALA A 89 -4.54 2.77 -0.11
CA ALA A 89 -5.24 1.74 0.62
C ALA A 89 -4.25 0.71 1.20
N ALA A 90 -4.25 0.47 2.51
CA ALA A 90 -3.42 -0.56 3.14
C ALA A 90 -4.18 -1.39 4.19
N CYS A 91 -3.90 -2.70 4.26
CA CYS A 91 -4.35 -3.52 5.37
C CYS A 91 -3.51 -3.24 6.63
N GLN A 92 -4.10 -3.43 7.82
CA GLN A 92 -3.44 -3.14 9.10
C GLN A 92 -2.08 -3.83 9.24
N ARG A 93 -1.97 -5.08 8.77
CA ARG A 93 -0.72 -5.85 8.80
C ARG A 93 0.37 -5.23 7.92
N CYS A 94 0.05 -4.84 6.69
CA CYS A 94 1.04 -4.25 5.78
C CYS A 94 1.38 -2.82 6.20
N ASN A 95 0.39 -2.03 6.60
CA ASN A 95 0.58 -0.67 7.10
C ASN A 95 1.47 -0.66 8.36
N GLY A 96 1.11 -1.44 9.38
CA GLY A 96 1.90 -1.57 10.61
C GLY A 96 3.30 -2.16 10.36
N ALA A 97 3.44 -3.05 9.36
CA ALA A 97 4.76 -3.49 8.94
C ALA A 97 5.55 -2.34 8.30
N LYS A 98 4.99 -1.62 7.32
CA LYS A 98 5.68 -0.50 6.66
C LYS A 98 6.10 0.55 7.68
N ALA A 99 5.18 0.96 8.55
CA ALA A 99 5.38 1.99 9.56
C ALA A 99 5.98 3.26 8.93
N ASP A 100 7.04 3.77 9.53
CA ASP A 100 7.77 4.95 9.08
C ASP A 100 8.81 4.64 7.99
N ARG A 101 8.86 3.43 7.42
CA ARG A 101 9.94 3.07 6.48
C ARG A 101 9.68 3.63 5.08
N PRO A 102 10.73 4.07 4.36
CA PRO A 102 10.63 4.43 2.94
C PRO A 102 10.07 3.28 2.11
N LEU A 103 9.24 3.60 1.12
CA LEU A 103 8.52 2.61 0.31
C LEU A 103 9.44 1.51 -0.23
N LEU A 104 10.54 1.89 -0.88
CA LEU A 104 11.44 0.93 -1.52
C LEU A 104 12.07 -0.03 -0.50
N LEU A 105 12.50 0.48 0.65
CA LEU A 105 13.06 -0.34 1.73
C LEU A 105 12.00 -1.31 2.28
N PHE A 106 10.77 -0.84 2.46
CA PHE A 106 9.67 -1.71 2.87
C PHE A 106 9.41 -2.83 1.85
N LEU A 107 9.32 -2.51 0.56
CA LEU A 107 9.03 -3.51 -0.48
C LEU A 107 10.15 -4.55 -0.63
N LEU A 108 11.42 -4.14 -0.55
CA LEU A 108 12.56 -5.05 -0.60
C LEU A 108 12.52 -6.06 0.56
N THR A 109 12.31 -5.57 1.78
CA THR A 109 12.22 -6.43 2.98
C THR A 109 10.99 -7.34 2.95
N ARG A 110 9.86 -6.86 2.43
CA ARG A 110 8.63 -7.66 2.25
C ARG A 110 8.83 -8.81 1.25
N ARG A 111 9.44 -8.54 0.09
CA ARG A 111 9.74 -9.57 -0.93
C ARG A 111 10.58 -10.70 -0.35
N GLY A 112 11.59 -10.38 0.46
CA GLY A 112 12.38 -11.39 1.18
C GLY A 112 11.55 -12.28 2.10
N ARG A 113 10.58 -11.71 2.83
CA ARG A 113 9.66 -12.47 3.69
C ARG A 113 8.69 -13.37 2.91
N VAL A 114 8.13 -12.88 1.80
CA VAL A 114 7.22 -13.67 0.95
C VAL A 114 7.95 -14.88 0.35
N ARG A 115 9.17 -14.68 -0.20
CA ARG A 115 9.98 -15.78 -0.76
C ARG A 115 10.31 -16.86 0.28
N ARG A 116 10.66 -16.46 1.51
CA ARG A 116 10.94 -17.40 2.62
C ARG A 116 9.71 -18.21 3.06
N ARG A 117 8.50 -17.66 2.94
CA ARG A 117 7.26 -18.37 3.27
C ARG A 117 6.89 -19.40 2.19
N GLY A 118 7.13 -19.08 0.91
CA GLY A 118 6.86 -19.98 -0.21
C GLY A 118 7.84 -21.14 -0.37
N SER A 119 9.08 -21.05 0.13
CA SER A 119 10.06 -22.15 0.01
C SER A 119 9.90 -23.26 1.06
N ARG A 120 9.07 -23.07 2.09
CA ARG A 120 8.88 -24.04 3.18
C ARG A 120 7.93 -25.20 2.83
N THR A 121 7.20 -25.14 1.73
CA THR A 121 6.17 -26.14 1.37
C THR A 121 6.60 -27.18 0.33
N VAL A 122 7.83 -27.13 -0.20
CA VAL A 122 8.27 -28.05 -1.28
C VAL A 122 9.14 -29.22 -0.78
N GLY A 123 9.43 -29.32 0.52
CA GLY A 123 10.43 -30.28 1.06
C GLY A 123 9.91 -31.52 1.79
N ALA A 124 8.60 -31.69 2.03
CA ALA A 124 8.08 -32.73 2.91
C ALA A 124 7.31 -33.84 2.15
N ALA A 125 7.96 -34.47 1.18
CA ALA A 125 7.40 -35.66 0.52
C ALA A 125 8.51 -36.66 0.17
N ARG A 126 9.29 -37.11 1.15
CA ARG A 126 10.08 -38.35 1.04
C ARG A 126 10.17 -39.01 2.41
N ARG A 127 9.43 -40.11 2.60
CA ARG A 127 9.87 -41.36 3.28
C ARG A 127 8.70 -42.35 3.39
N GLY A 128 8.88 -43.53 2.77
CA GLY A 128 8.30 -44.78 3.27
C GLY A 128 7.27 -45.49 2.39
N ALA A 129 7.71 -46.24 1.37
CA ALA A 129 7.00 -47.43 0.91
C ALA A 129 8.04 -48.52 0.64
N HIS A 130 8.21 -49.43 1.60
CA HIS A 130 8.99 -50.65 1.45
C HIS A 130 8.10 -51.72 0.81
N PRO A 131 8.54 -52.47 -0.23
CA PRO A 131 7.75 -53.56 -0.75
C PRO A 131 7.96 -54.81 0.12
N SER A 132 6.91 -55.30 0.76
CA SER A 132 6.92 -56.62 1.40
C SER A 132 6.70 -57.71 0.34
N ARG A 133 7.74 -58.50 0.09
CA ARG A 133 7.65 -59.84 -0.50
C ARG A 133 7.09 -60.82 0.53
N ALA A 134 6.25 -61.75 0.07
CA ALA A 134 5.82 -63.06 0.66
C ALA A 134 4.29 -63.21 0.47
N GLN A 135 3.68 -64.30 0.02
CA GLN A 135 4.05 -65.70 -0.23
C GLN A 135 3.01 -66.31 -1.21
N GLN A 136 3.43 -67.23 -2.07
CA GLN A 136 2.53 -68.18 -2.74
C GLN A 136 2.13 -69.28 -1.75
N PRO A 137 0.99 -69.95 -1.99
CA PRO A 137 1.05 -71.40 -1.94
C PRO A 137 0.36 -72.10 -3.14
N LEU A 138 0.94 -73.27 -3.41
CA LEU A 138 0.64 -74.42 -4.29
C LEU A 138 -0.66 -74.42 -5.10
#